data_AF-B2JBA4-F1
#
_entry.id   AF-B2JBA4-F1
#
_cell.length_a   1.000
_cell.length_b   1.000
_cell.length_c   1.000
_cell.angle_alpha   90.00
_cell.angle_beta   90.00
_cell.angle_gamma   90.00
#
_symmetry.space_group_name_H-M   'P 1'
#
loop_
_entity.id
_entity.type
_entity.pdbx_description
1 polymer ?
#
loop_
_entity_poly.entity_id
_entity_poly.type
_entity_poly.pdbx_seq_one_letter_code
_entity_poly.pdbx_strand_id
1 'polypeptide(L)'
;METNLIKVYDATLLSSSKVYQINGTLCRYLGDAGTIQHPQFLFSPLPNQRKQASFRLNRNKLMTRCYEVEGMVYKKPSVQDNSQQLQLF
;
A
#
# COMPACT_ATOMS: atom_id res chain seq x y z
N MET A 1 -1.22 3.80 22.10
CA MET A 1 -0.23 4.15 21.06
C MET A 1 -0.93 5.07 20.08
N GLU A 2 -0.63 6.36 20.12
CA GLU A 2 -1.16 7.31 19.13
C GLU A 2 -0.44 7.05 17.81
N THR A 3 -1.20 6.67 16.78
CA THR A 3 -0.67 6.57 15.41
C THR A 3 -0.57 7.98 14.84
N ASN A 4 0.65 8.48 14.65
CA ASN A 4 0.87 9.75 13.99
C ASN A 4 0.63 9.60 12.48
N LEU A 5 -0.10 10.55 11.89
CA LEU A 5 -0.51 10.53 10.49
C LEU A 5 0.18 11.68 9.75
N ILE A 6 1.12 11.34 8.88
CA ILE A 6 1.87 12.30 8.07
C ILE A 6 1.17 12.42 6.72
N LYS A 7 0.72 13.61 6.37
CA LYS A 7 0.03 13.83 5.09
C LYS A 7 0.99 13.64 3.92
N VAL A 8 0.57 12.87 2.90
CA VAL A 8 1.36 12.66 1.68
C VAL A 8 1.09 13.79 0.70
N TYR A 9 2.06 14.68 0.52
CA TYR A 9 1.93 15.83 -0.39
C TYR A 9 2.46 15.56 -1.80
N ASP A 10 3.24 14.50 -2.00
CA ASP A 10 3.79 14.15 -3.30
C ASP A 10 3.91 12.64 -3.49
N ALA A 11 3.85 12.19 -4.73
CA ALA A 11 3.94 10.77 -5.07
C ALA A 11 5.33 10.17 -4.86
N THR A 12 6.39 10.98 -4.88
CA THR A 12 7.77 10.52 -4.62
C THR A 12 7.98 10.03 -3.19
N LEU A 13 7.07 10.38 -2.27
CA LEU A 13 7.08 9.90 -0.87
C LEU A 13 6.46 8.50 -0.72
N LEU A 14 5.86 7.96 -1.79
CA LEU A 14 5.24 6.64 -1.77
C LEU A 14 6.30 5.54 -1.80
N SER A 15 6.16 4.57 -0.91
CA SER A 15 6.99 3.37 -0.83
C SER A 15 6.14 2.15 -0.56
N SER A 16 6.50 1.02 -1.17
CA SER A 16 5.87 -0.27 -0.94
C SER A 16 6.12 -0.84 0.47
N SER A 17 7.15 -0.34 1.17
CA SER A 17 7.47 -0.73 2.55
C SER A 17 6.63 0.00 3.60
N LYS A 18 5.97 1.10 3.24
CA LYS A 18 5.22 1.94 4.19
C LYS A 18 3.74 1.57 4.19
N VAL A 19 3.05 1.95 5.27
CA VAL A 19 1.60 1.84 5.40
C VAL A 19 0.95 3.21 5.29
N TYR A 20 -0.15 3.27 4.55
CA TYR A 20 -0.93 4.47 4.33
C TYR A 20 -2.36 4.30 4.83
N GLN A 21 -2.90 5.31 5.48
CA GLN A 21 -4.32 5.42 5.81
C GLN A 21 -5.03 6.25 4.73
N ILE A 22 -6.06 5.66 4.13
CA ILE A 22 -6.86 6.28 3.07
C ILE A 22 -8.34 6.09 3.40
N ASN A 23 -9.03 7.18 3.75
CA ASN A 23 -10.42 7.16 4.23
C ASN A 23 -10.64 6.13 5.36
N GLY A 24 -9.73 6.10 6.35
CA GLY A 24 -9.80 5.16 7.47
C GLY A 24 -9.43 3.70 7.15
N THR A 25 -9.03 3.38 5.90
CA THR A 25 -8.54 2.05 5.52
C THR A 25 -7.02 2.04 5.48
N LEU A 26 -6.39 1.07 6.15
CA LEU A 26 -4.94 0.86 6.07
C LEU A 26 -4.59 0.10 4.79
N CYS A 27 -3.68 0.66 4.01
CA CYS A 27 -3.33 0.18 2.68
C CYS A 27 -1.80 0.21 2.49
N ARG A 28 -1.31 -0.59 1.55
CA ARG A 28 0.06 -0.52 1.04
C ARG A 28 0.08 -0.02 -0.39
N TYR A 29 1.14 0.69 -0.76
CA TYR A 29 1.39 1.11 -2.13
C TYR A 29 1.91 -0.06 -2.98
N LEU A 30 1.41 -0.20 -4.20
CA LEU A 30 1.80 -1.26 -5.14
C LEU A 30 2.60 -0.76 -6.35
N GLY A 31 2.50 0.53 -6.67
CA GLY A 31 3.12 1.11 -7.85
C GLY A 31 2.24 2.16 -8.52
N ASP A 32 2.82 2.82 -9.51
CA ASP A 32 2.20 3.80 -10.36
C ASP A 32 1.64 3.16 -11.64
N ALA A 33 0.65 3.82 -12.22
CA ALA A 33 -0.02 3.43 -13.44
C ALA A 33 -0.54 4.68 -14.15
N GLY A 34 -1.02 4.52 -15.39
CA GLY A 34 -1.59 5.61 -16.18
C GLY A 34 -0.54 6.39 -16.96
N THR A 35 -0.85 7.63 -17.31
CA THR A 35 0.01 8.50 -18.12
C THR A 35 0.55 9.66 -17.30
N ILE A 36 1.58 10.35 -17.81
CA ILE A 36 2.17 11.54 -17.16
C ILE A 36 1.11 12.62 -16.88
N GLN A 37 0.14 12.82 -17.79
CA GLN A 37 -0.94 13.79 -17.62
C GLN A 37 -2.02 13.32 -16.62
N HIS A 38 -2.22 12.01 -16.50
CA HIS A 38 -3.25 11.40 -15.66
C HIS A 38 -2.69 10.28 -14.79
N PRO A 39 -1.75 10.59 -13.88
CA PRO A 39 -1.10 9.57 -13.06
C PRO A 39 -2.11 8.91 -12.11
N GLN A 40 -1.98 7.60 -11.97
CA GLN A 40 -2.76 6.76 -11.07
C GLN A 40 -1.80 6.01 -10.14
N PHE A 41 -2.17 5.90 -8.87
CA PHE A 41 -1.37 5.24 -7.84
C PHE A 41 -2.16 4.06 -7.29
N LEU A 42 -1.61 2.86 -7.38
CA LEU A 42 -2.28 1.63 -7.00
C LEU A 42 -2.03 1.32 -5.52
N PHE A 43 -3.10 1.03 -4.80
CA PHE A 43 -3.08 0.66 -3.40
C PHE A 43 -3.84 -0.64 -3.16
N SER A 44 -3.34 -1.45 -2.23
CA SER A 44 -4.03 -2.63 -1.72
C SER A 44 -4.31 -2.47 -0.24
N PRO A 45 -5.54 -2.72 0.24
CA PRO A 45 -5.82 -2.82 1.66
C PRO A 45 -4.94 -3.87 2.35
N LEU A 46 -4.63 -3.64 3.62
CA LEU A 46 -3.99 -4.64 4.47
C LEU A 46 -4.97 -5.78 4.81
N PRO A 47 -4.47 -6.96 5.23
CA PRO A 47 -5.32 -8.00 5.80
C PRO A 47 -6.17 -7.45 6.96
N ASN A 48 -7.39 -8.00 7.14
CA ASN A 48 -8.35 -7.60 8.17
C ASN A 48 -8.98 -6.20 8.00
N GLN A 49 -8.86 -5.59 6.82
CA GLN A 49 -9.61 -4.38 6.49
C GLN A 49 -10.98 -4.72 5.90
N ARG A 50 -11.98 -3.85 6.10
CA ARG A 50 -13.33 -4.03 5.52
C ARG A 50 -13.30 -4.04 3.99
N LYS A 51 -12.38 -3.27 3.39
CA LYS A 51 -12.12 -3.31 1.95
C LYS A 51 -11.06 -4.37 1.69
N GLN A 52 -11.31 -5.23 0.72
CA GLN A 52 -10.34 -6.25 0.28
C GLN A 52 -9.81 -6.00 -1.14
N ALA A 53 -10.55 -5.24 -1.95
CA ALA A 53 -10.14 -4.95 -3.31
C ALA A 53 -9.08 -3.84 -3.37
N SER A 54 -8.07 -4.04 -4.22
CA SER A 54 -7.13 -2.98 -4.60
C SER A 54 -7.84 -1.86 -5.34
N PHE A 55 -7.35 -0.64 -5.20
CA PHE A 55 -7.94 0.55 -5.81
C PHE A 55 -6.88 1.55 -6.24
N ARG A 56 -7.26 2.48 -7.11
CA ARG A 56 -6.37 3.52 -7.64
C ARG A 56 -6.76 4.89 -7.12
N LEU A 57 -5.76 5.73 -6.86
CA LEU A 57 -5.93 7.16 -6.59
C LEU A 57 -5.28 7.98 -7.70
N ASN A 58 -5.90 9.09 -8.07
CA ASN A 58 -5.23 10.11 -8.89
C ASN A 58 -4.43 11.07 -7.98
N ARG A 59 -3.62 11.94 -8.59
CA ARG A 59 -2.79 12.94 -7.87
C ARG A 59 -3.57 13.79 -6.86
N ASN A 60 -4.75 14.29 -7.24
CA ASN A 60 -5.57 15.12 -6.37
C ASN A 60 -6.08 14.33 -5.14
N LYS A 61 -6.56 13.10 -5.33
CA LYS A 61 -7.01 12.24 -4.24
C LYS A 61 -5.87 11.79 -3.34
N LEU A 62 -4.69 11.56 -3.89
CA LEU A 62 -3.48 11.26 -3.12
C LEU A 62 -3.21 12.38 -2.12
N MET A 63 -3.10 13.63 -2.61
CA MET A 63 -2.77 14.80 -1.80
C MET A 63 -3.84 15.20 -0.78
N THR A 64 -5.09 14.79 -0.98
CA THR A 64 -6.21 15.18 -0.11
C THR A 64 -6.60 14.10 0.89
N ARG A 65 -6.32 12.82 0.61
CA ARG A 65 -6.88 11.69 1.38
C ARG A 65 -5.86 10.63 1.80
N CYS A 66 -4.59 10.77 1.42
CA CYS A 66 -3.54 9.80 1.76
C CYS A 66 -2.65 10.33 2.88
N TYR A 67 -2.50 9.52 3.93
CA TYR A 67 -1.65 9.79 5.07
C TYR A 67 -0.74 8.59 5.30
N GLU A 68 0.57 8.81 5.40
CA GLU A 68 1.50 7.81 5.89
C GLU A 68 1.28 7.60 7.39
N VAL A 69 1.27 6.35 7.84
CA VAL A 69 1.22 6.01 9.26
C VAL A 69 2.65 5.92 9.77
N GLU A 70 3.07 6.91 10.54
CA GLU A 70 4.45 7.01 11.03
C GLU A 70 4.84 5.76 11.85
N GLY A 71 6.02 5.22 11.57
CA GLY A 71 6.55 4.03 12.25
C GLY A 71 5.93 2.69 11.81
N MET A 72 4.89 2.70 10.96
CA MET A 72 4.25 1.46 10.50
C MET A 72 4.83 1.00 9.17
N VAL A 73 5.49 -0.16 9.20
CA VAL A 73 6.13 -0.77 8.05
C VAL A 73 5.36 -2.02 7.64
N TYR A 74 5.04 -2.14 6.36
CA TYR A 74 4.49 -3.35 5.80
C TYR A 74 5.61 -4.36 5.51
N LYS A 75 5.65 -5.44 6.30
CA LYS A 75 6.46 -6.61 5.98
C LYS A 75 5.61 -7.57 5.16
N LYS A 76 6.03 -7.85 3.92
CA LYS A 76 5.41 -8.91 3.12
C LYS A 76 5.50 -10.22 3.92
N PRO A 77 4.40 -10.97 4.10
CA PRO A 77 4.50 -12.28 4.72
C PRO A 77 5.49 -13.12 3.91
N SER A 78 6.57 -13.55 4.55
CA SER A 78 7.48 -14.53 3.98
C SER A 78 6.67 -15.79 3.76
N VAL A 79 6.35 -16.11 2.52
CA VAL A 79 5.87 -17.45 2.18
C VAL A 79 7.00 -18.38 2.60
N GLN A 80 6.79 -19.16 3.67
CA GLN A 80 7.64 -20.31 3.93
C GLN A 80 7.41 -21.24 2.74
N ASP A 81 8.36 -21.21 1.82
CA ASP A 81 8.43 -22.05 0.64
C ASP A 81 8.69 -23.49 1.11
N ASN A 82 7.65 -24.14 1.64
CA ASN A 82 7.66 -25.58 1.89
C ASN A 82 7.42 -26.31 0.56
N SER A 83 8.14 -25.94 -0.50
CA SER A 83 8.20 -26.74 -1.71
C SER A 83 9.04 -27.97 -1.40
N GLN A 84 8.44 -28.96 -0.75
CA GLN A 84 8.99 -30.30 -0.69
C GLN A 84 9.13 -30.79 -2.12
N GLN A 85 10.36 -30.83 -2.60
CA GLN A 85 10.76 -31.43 -3.86
C GLN A 85 10.33 -32.90 -3.82
N LEU A 86 9.24 -33.21 -4.52
CA LEU A 86 8.83 -34.60 -4.76
C LEU A 86 9.92 -35.24 -5.63
N GLN A 87 10.78 -36.05 -5.01
CA GLN A 87 11.63 -36.98 -5.73
C GLN A 87 10.71 -38.05 -6.36
N LEU A 88 10.62 -38.06 -7.69
CA LEU A 88 10.08 -39.21 -8.42
C LEU A 88 11.12 -40.33 -8.35
N PHE A 89 10.71 -41.47 -7.81
CA PHE A 89 11.39 -42.75 -7.98
C PHE A 89 10.91 -43.44 -9.26
#